data_AF-A0AA38VG16-F1
#
_entry.id   AF-A0AA38VG16-F1
#
_cell.length_a   1.000
_cell.length_b   1.000
_cell.length_c   1.000
_cell.angle_alpha   90.00
_cell.angle_beta   90.00
_cell.angle_gamma   90.00
#
_symmetry.space_group_name_H-M   'P 1'
#
loop_
_entity.id
_entity.type
_entity.pdbx_description
1 polymer ?
#
loop_
_entity_poly.entity_id
_entity_poly.type
_entity_poly.pdbx_seq_one_letter_code
_entity_poly.pdbx_strand_id
1 'polypeptide(L)'
;MLPDPDTICTCLTCQLRWNALCLAVDFAHFQGHLDRGDPMPVIERGRNPEWNQKLVRANAGVVSRAMREPIWYACILEAHLSSTVRSIRRHSENKGNKRRRFRMTKEDERAGTDLFLERSGPPTVDFPFHRDNYYLLEAYLPNRGWNGDEARWMYMDARQHDVDVARLAEWYERQKQQAGAQVS
;
A
#
# COMPACT_ATOMS: atom_id res chain seq x y z
N MET A 1 10.12 7.96 4.71
CA MET A 1 10.62 9.28 4.26
C MET A 1 9.44 9.99 3.63
N LEU A 2 9.20 11.25 3.96
CA LEU A 2 8.10 12.01 3.36
C LEU A 2 8.42 12.29 1.88
N PRO A 3 7.41 12.29 0.99
CA PRO A 3 7.63 12.64 -0.40
C PRO A 3 8.08 14.09 -0.53
N ASP A 4 8.87 14.35 -1.58
CA ASP A 4 9.30 15.70 -1.95
C ASP A 4 8.08 16.56 -2.33
N PRO A 5 7.82 17.67 -1.62
CA PRO A 5 6.65 18.52 -1.87
C PRO A 5 6.69 19.19 -3.26
N ASP A 6 7.87 19.33 -3.87
CA ASP A 6 8.01 19.87 -5.23
C ASP A 6 7.59 18.84 -6.30
N THR A 7 7.52 17.56 -5.91
CA THR A 7 7.14 16.46 -6.81
C THR A 7 5.73 15.93 -6.50
N ILE A 8 5.28 15.95 -5.24
CA ILE A 8 4.01 15.35 -4.81
C ILE A 8 3.28 16.28 -3.84
N CYS A 9 1.97 16.47 -4.07
CA CYS A 9 1.09 17.19 -3.16
C CYS A 9 1.12 16.62 -1.73
N THR A 10 1.08 17.51 -0.74
CA THR A 10 1.07 17.13 0.69
C THR A 10 -0.32 16.77 1.23
N CYS A 11 -1.35 16.72 0.37
CA CYS A 11 -2.70 16.30 0.76
C CYS A 11 -2.73 14.84 1.21
N LEU A 12 -3.67 14.51 2.11
CA LEU A 12 -3.77 13.20 2.74
C LEU A 12 -3.87 12.08 1.68
N THR A 13 -4.70 12.26 0.65
CA THR A 13 -4.80 11.33 -0.48
C THR A 13 -3.45 11.03 -1.14
N CYS A 14 -2.65 12.06 -1.44
CA CYS A 14 -1.36 11.88 -2.09
C CYS A 14 -0.34 11.20 -1.17
N GLN A 15 -0.34 11.52 0.12
CA GLN A 15 0.49 10.84 1.12
C GLN A 15 0.12 9.35 1.25
N LEU A 16 -1.18 9.02 1.25
CA LEU A 16 -1.65 7.63 1.30
C LEU A 16 -1.26 6.85 0.04
N ARG A 17 -1.40 7.45 -1.16
CA ARG A 17 -0.99 6.82 -2.42
C ARG A 17 0.52 6.59 -2.47
N TRP A 18 1.33 7.55 -2.03
CA TRP A 18 2.78 7.40 -1.89
C TRP A 18 3.14 6.24 -0.95
N ASN A 19 2.52 6.21 0.23
CA ASN A 19 2.75 5.15 1.21
C ASN A 19 2.34 3.78 0.66
N ALA A 20 1.23 3.69 -0.08
CA ALA A 20 0.78 2.45 -0.69
C ALA A 20 1.79 1.91 -1.73
N LEU A 21 2.39 2.78 -2.55
CA LEU A 21 3.43 2.36 -3.49
C LEU A 21 4.71 1.94 -2.76
N CYS A 22 5.10 2.66 -1.70
CA CYS A 22 6.24 2.25 -0.87
C CYS A 22 5.99 0.89 -0.21
N LEU A 23 4.77 0.62 0.25
CA LEU A 23 4.37 -0.66 0.83
C LEU A 23 4.38 -1.78 -0.21
N ALA A 24 3.93 -1.53 -1.45
CA ALA A 24 4.01 -2.51 -2.53
C ALA A 24 5.46 -2.94 -2.81
N VAL A 25 6.39 -1.97 -2.85
CA VAL A 25 7.83 -2.24 -3.04
C VAL A 25 8.43 -2.98 -1.83
N ASP A 26 8.11 -2.56 -0.61
CA ASP A 26 8.60 -3.23 0.62
C ASP A 26 8.04 -4.66 0.73
N PHE A 27 6.76 -4.86 0.41
CA PHE A 27 6.12 -6.17 0.40
C PHE A 27 6.77 -7.11 -0.62
N ALA A 28 7.11 -6.61 -1.81
CA ALA A 28 7.85 -7.36 -2.82
C ALA A 28 9.26 -7.74 -2.34
N HIS A 29 9.97 -6.82 -1.69
CA HIS A 29 11.30 -7.05 -1.12
C HIS A 29 11.29 -8.23 -0.12
N PHE A 30 10.26 -8.30 0.74
CA PHE A 30 10.18 -9.33 1.78
C PHE A 30 9.50 -10.64 1.36
N GLN A 31 9.00 -10.78 0.13
CA GLN A 31 8.38 -12.04 -0.30
C GLN A 31 9.29 -13.26 -0.13
N GLY A 32 10.62 -13.08 -0.27
CA GLY A 32 11.58 -14.16 -0.02
C GLY A 32 11.52 -14.71 1.41
N HIS A 33 11.39 -13.85 2.42
CA HIS A 33 11.21 -14.27 3.82
C HIS A 33 9.87 -15.00 4.00
N LEU A 34 8.80 -14.41 3.46
CA LEU A 34 7.44 -14.94 3.61
C LEU A 34 7.29 -16.34 3.00
N ASP A 35 7.89 -16.58 1.84
CA ASP A 35 7.80 -17.87 1.15
C ASP A 35 8.60 -18.98 1.83
N ARG A 36 9.72 -18.64 2.49
CA ARG A 36 10.50 -19.60 3.29
C ARG A 36 9.95 -19.80 4.70
N GLY A 37 9.04 -18.91 5.15
CA GLY A 37 8.57 -18.88 6.53
C GLY A 37 9.63 -18.33 7.50
N ASP A 38 10.64 -17.61 6.99
CA ASP A 38 11.66 -16.97 7.82
C ASP A 38 11.02 -15.81 8.59
N PRO A 39 11.34 -15.60 9.89
CA PRO A 39 10.82 -14.47 10.65
C PRO A 39 11.18 -13.13 9.99
N MET A 40 10.25 -12.18 10.06
CA MET A 40 10.47 -10.82 9.58
C MET A 40 11.48 -10.10 10.48
N PRO A 41 12.37 -9.25 9.93
CA PRO A 41 13.27 -8.46 10.75
C PRO A 41 12.50 -7.51 11.67
N VAL A 42 12.63 -7.72 12.98
CA VAL A 42 12.00 -6.89 14.00
C VAL A 42 12.82 -5.62 14.22
N ILE A 43 12.15 -4.47 14.23
CA ILE A 43 12.75 -3.19 14.63
C ILE A 43 12.26 -2.89 16.05
N GLU A 44 13.20 -2.81 16.99
CA GLU A 44 12.87 -2.44 18.36
C GLU A 44 12.20 -1.06 18.43
N ARG A 45 11.27 -0.91 19.38
CA ARG A 45 10.54 0.33 19.57
C ARG A 45 11.50 1.49 19.83
N GLY A 46 11.29 2.60 19.11
CA GLY A 46 12.13 3.80 19.22
C GLY A 46 13.50 3.69 18.54
N ARG A 47 13.80 2.56 17.88
CA ARG A 47 14.99 2.42 17.04
C ARG A 47 14.67 2.67 15.57
N ASN A 48 15.68 3.09 14.83
CA ASN A 48 15.63 3.18 13.37
C ASN A 48 16.97 2.70 12.80
N PRO A 49 17.18 1.39 12.69
CA PRO A 49 18.47 0.82 12.33
C PRO A 49 18.88 1.21 10.91
N GLU A 50 20.18 1.26 10.65
CA GLU A 50 20.74 1.73 9.39
C GLU A 50 20.22 0.96 8.18
N TRP A 51 20.08 -0.37 8.30
CA TRP A 51 19.52 -1.21 7.23
C TRP A 51 18.10 -0.78 6.85
N ASN A 52 17.26 -0.42 7.83
CA ASN A 52 15.89 -0.01 7.58
C ASN A 52 15.85 1.37 6.91
N GLN A 53 16.73 2.28 7.35
CA GLN A 53 16.86 3.58 6.71
C GLN A 53 17.29 3.44 5.24
N LYS A 54 18.27 2.58 4.95
CA LYS A 54 18.72 2.28 3.58
C LYS A 54 17.58 1.69 2.75
N LEU A 55 16.85 0.72 3.28
CA LEU A 55 15.71 0.11 2.59
C LEU A 55 14.60 1.12 2.30
N VAL A 56 14.18 1.89 3.30
CA VAL A 56 13.13 2.93 3.13
C VAL A 56 13.54 3.99 2.12
N ARG A 57 14.82 4.40 2.11
CA ARG A 57 15.35 5.33 1.10
C ARG A 57 15.36 4.71 -0.30
N ALA A 58 15.75 3.44 -0.42
CA ALA A 58 15.74 2.73 -1.70
C ALA A 58 14.31 2.61 -2.25
N ASN A 59 13.34 2.20 -1.42
CA ASN A 59 11.93 2.11 -1.81
C ASN A 59 11.39 3.49 -2.23
N ALA A 60 11.67 4.54 -1.45
CA ALA A 60 11.30 5.91 -1.82
C ALA A 60 11.91 6.32 -3.17
N GLY A 61 13.16 5.96 -3.45
CA GLY A 61 13.80 6.22 -4.74
C GLY A 61 13.10 5.54 -5.92
N VAL A 62 12.65 4.30 -5.75
CA VAL A 62 11.85 3.57 -6.76
C VAL A 62 10.52 4.28 -7.00
N VAL A 63 9.80 4.65 -5.94
CA VAL A 63 8.49 5.34 -6.06
C VAL A 63 8.66 6.74 -6.65
N SER A 64 9.71 7.49 -6.29
CA SER A 64 10.02 8.78 -6.89
C SER A 64 10.20 8.68 -8.41
N ARG A 65 10.88 7.63 -8.90
CA ARG A 65 11.02 7.40 -10.35
C ARG A 65 9.67 7.09 -10.99
N ALA A 66 8.85 6.28 -10.34
CA ALA A 66 7.49 5.96 -10.82
C ALA A 66 6.58 7.19 -10.99
N MET A 67 6.84 8.30 -10.28
CA MET A 67 6.07 9.55 -10.46
C MET A 67 6.43 10.29 -11.75
N ARG A 68 7.60 10.02 -12.34
CA ARG A 68 8.11 10.73 -13.53
C ARG A 68 8.17 9.81 -14.75
N GLU A 69 8.35 8.51 -14.51
CA GLU A 69 8.60 7.50 -15.52
C GLU A 69 7.55 6.38 -15.39
N PRO A 70 6.57 6.29 -16.32
CA PRO A 70 5.47 5.32 -16.24
C PRO A 70 5.93 3.86 -16.17
N ILE A 71 7.09 3.54 -16.74
CA ILE A 71 7.63 2.18 -16.72
C ILE A 71 7.94 1.70 -15.29
N TRP A 72 8.44 2.57 -14.43
CA TRP A 72 8.68 2.25 -13.03
C TRP A 72 7.37 2.00 -12.28
N TYR A 73 6.33 2.75 -12.62
CA TYR A 73 5.00 2.50 -12.08
C TYR A 73 4.48 1.12 -12.48
N ALA A 74 4.61 0.75 -13.77
CA ALA A 74 4.25 -0.58 -14.25
C ALA A 74 5.04 -1.70 -13.54
N CYS A 75 6.35 -1.53 -13.34
CA CYS A 75 7.17 -2.50 -12.60
C CYS A 75 6.72 -2.67 -11.14
N ILE A 76 6.31 -1.58 -10.46
CA ILE A 76 5.75 -1.67 -9.11
C ILE A 76 4.45 -2.49 -9.12
N LEU A 77 3.56 -2.24 -10.08
CA LEU A 77 2.30 -2.99 -10.20
C LEU A 77 2.54 -4.47 -10.49
N GLU A 78 3.47 -4.80 -11.38
CA GLU A 78 3.86 -6.18 -11.70
C GLU A 78 4.43 -6.91 -10.47
N ALA A 79 5.38 -6.28 -9.77
CA ALA A 79 5.96 -6.84 -8.54
C ALA A 79 4.91 -7.04 -7.45
N HIS A 80 3.95 -6.12 -7.36
CA HIS A 80 2.85 -6.19 -6.40
C HIS A 80 1.84 -7.30 -6.74
N LEU A 81 1.49 -7.46 -8.02
CA LEU A 81 0.66 -8.58 -8.47
C LEU A 81 1.34 -9.91 -8.17
N SER A 82 2.63 -10.05 -8.49
CA SER A 82 3.42 -11.23 -8.16
C SER A 82 3.41 -11.55 -6.65
N SER A 83 3.58 -10.52 -5.82
CA SER A 83 3.53 -10.66 -4.36
C SER A 83 2.15 -11.09 -3.86
N THR A 84 1.08 -10.55 -4.45
CA THR A 84 -0.31 -10.92 -4.14
C THR A 84 -0.60 -12.38 -4.51
N VAL A 85 -0.21 -12.81 -5.71
CA VAL A 85 -0.38 -14.21 -6.17
C VAL A 85 0.36 -15.17 -5.23
N ARG A 86 1.63 -14.88 -4.91
CA ARG A 86 2.43 -15.70 -3.98
C ARG A 86 1.78 -15.77 -2.60
N SER A 87 1.23 -14.66 -2.14
CA SER A 87 0.54 -14.61 -0.86
C SER A 87 -0.72 -15.45 -0.84
N ILE A 88 -1.63 -15.28 -1.80
CA ILE A 88 -2.86 -16.08 -1.92
C ILE A 88 -2.52 -17.57 -2.00
N ARG A 89 -1.51 -17.95 -2.78
CA ARG A 89 -1.04 -19.34 -2.87
C ARG A 89 -0.62 -19.87 -1.50
N ARG A 90 0.33 -19.18 -0.83
CA ARG A 90 0.83 -19.57 0.50
C ARG A 90 -0.30 -19.69 1.51
N HIS A 91 -1.23 -18.74 1.48
CA HIS A 91 -2.41 -18.78 2.31
C HIS A 91 -3.26 -20.02 1.99
N SER A 92 -3.60 -20.26 0.72
CA SER A 92 -4.44 -21.40 0.30
C SER A 92 -3.90 -22.76 0.74
N GLU A 93 -2.57 -22.89 0.81
CA GLU A 93 -1.87 -24.11 1.24
C GLU A 93 -1.85 -24.28 2.77
N ASN A 94 -2.02 -23.18 3.53
CA ASN A 94 -2.11 -23.21 4.98
C ASN A 94 -3.48 -23.75 5.44
N LYS A 95 -3.56 -25.07 5.64
CA LYS A 95 -4.76 -25.79 6.11
C LYS A 95 -5.26 -25.40 7.52
N GLY A 96 -4.43 -24.74 8.32
CA GLY A 96 -4.79 -24.31 9.68
C GLY A 96 -5.66 -23.05 9.73
N ASN A 97 -5.57 -22.19 8.71
CA ASN A 97 -6.33 -20.94 8.65
C ASN A 97 -7.69 -21.15 7.95
N LYS A 98 -8.79 -20.87 8.64
CA LYS A 98 -10.17 -21.01 8.14
C LYS A 98 -10.83 -19.70 7.74
N ARG A 99 -10.08 -18.58 7.68
CA ARG A 99 -10.62 -17.30 7.20
C ARG A 99 -11.15 -17.43 5.78
N ARG A 100 -12.13 -16.60 5.41
CA ARG A 100 -12.57 -16.46 4.02
C ARG A 100 -11.39 -15.96 3.18
N ARG A 101 -11.20 -16.57 2.01
CA ARG A 101 -10.02 -16.35 1.16
C ARG A 101 -10.37 -15.75 -0.19
N PHE A 102 -9.42 -15.06 -0.79
CA PHE A 102 -9.43 -14.83 -2.22
C PHE A 102 -9.41 -16.16 -2.98
N ARG A 103 -10.29 -16.28 -3.98
CA ARG A 103 -10.35 -17.48 -4.83
C ARG A 103 -9.44 -17.31 -6.04
N MET A 104 -8.32 -18.00 -6.01
CA MET A 104 -7.37 -18.10 -7.13
C MET A 104 -7.18 -19.57 -7.48
N THR A 105 -7.39 -19.94 -8.75
CA THR A 105 -7.14 -21.29 -9.26
C THR A 105 -5.71 -21.43 -9.77
N LYS A 106 -5.31 -22.66 -10.14
CA LYS A 106 -4.00 -22.91 -10.77
C LYS A 106 -3.93 -22.35 -12.20
N GLU A 107 -5.06 -22.16 -12.87
CA GLU A 107 -5.16 -21.47 -14.15
C GLU A 107 -4.93 -19.98 -13.96
N ASP A 108 -5.53 -19.36 -12.94
CA ASP A 108 -5.32 -17.95 -12.61
C ASP A 108 -3.83 -17.67 -12.29
N GLU A 109 -3.20 -18.54 -11.48
CA GLU A 109 -1.77 -18.45 -11.15
C GLU A 109 -0.90 -18.52 -12.42
N ARG A 110 -1.23 -19.42 -13.37
CA ARG A 110 -0.51 -19.58 -14.64
C ARG A 110 -0.75 -18.44 -15.62
N ALA A 111 -1.93 -17.82 -15.60
CA ALA A 111 -2.26 -16.70 -16.47
C ALA A 111 -1.44 -15.45 -16.13
N GLY A 112 -1.03 -15.29 -14.86
CA GLY A 112 -0.21 -14.16 -14.43
C GLY A 112 -0.93 -12.81 -14.49
N THR A 113 -2.27 -12.83 -14.51
CA THR A 113 -3.11 -11.62 -14.55
C THR A 113 -3.87 -11.43 -13.24
N ASP A 114 -4.47 -10.27 -13.06
CA ASP A 114 -5.25 -9.88 -11.89
C ASP A 114 -6.76 -10.20 -11.99
N LEU A 115 -7.20 -10.89 -13.05
CA LEU A 115 -8.63 -11.18 -13.29
C LEU A 115 -9.32 -11.90 -12.12
N PHE A 116 -8.60 -12.74 -11.38
CA PHE A 116 -9.15 -13.43 -10.20
C PHE A 116 -9.54 -12.45 -9.07
N LEU A 117 -8.97 -11.24 -9.04
CA LEU A 117 -9.30 -10.16 -8.10
C LEU A 117 -10.61 -9.45 -8.46
N GLU A 118 -11.25 -9.73 -9.60
CA GLU A 118 -12.60 -9.23 -9.88
C GLU A 118 -13.68 -10.00 -9.10
N ARG A 119 -13.37 -11.22 -8.66
CA ARG A 119 -14.27 -12.06 -7.85
C ARG A 119 -14.50 -11.46 -6.47
N SER A 120 -15.51 -11.96 -5.75
CA SER A 120 -15.75 -11.51 -4.37
C SER A 120 -14.55 -11.80 -3.46
N GLY A 121 -14.08 -10.78 -2.75
CA GLY A 121 -12.99 -10.88 -1.78
C GLY A 121 -13.47 -11.08 -0.33
N PRO A 122 -12.55 -11.29 0.62
CA PRO A 122 -12.81 -11.09 2.04
C PRO A 122 -13.26 -9.64 2.28
N PRO A 123 -14.21 -9.38 3.21
CA PRO A 123 -14.72 -8.05 3.49
C PRO A 123 -13.76 -7.18 4.33
N THR A 124 -12.45 -7.43 4.25
CA THR A 124 -11.43 -6.70 5.01
C THR A 124 -10.62 -5.81 4.09
N VAL A 125 -10.46 -4.53 4.48
CA VAL A 125 -9.44 -3.66 3.91
C VAL A 125 -8.19 -3.86 4.77
N ASP A 126 -7.27 -4.69 4.28
CA ASP A 126 -6.03 -4.95 5.00
C ASP A 126 -5.04 -3.82 4.72
N PHE A 127 -4.70 -3.02 5.73
CA PHE A 127 -3.59 -2.07 5.67
C PHE A 127 -2.49 -2.53 6.63
N PRO A 128 -1.30 -2.90 6.13
CA PRO A 128 -0.23 -3.37 6.99
C PRO A 128 0.45 -2.20 7.71
N PHE A 129 0.19 -2.06 9.01
CA PHE A 129 0.84 -1.06 9.85
C PHE A 129 2.24 -1.49 10.31
N HIS A 130 2.51 -2.80 10.37
CA HIS A 130 3.80 -3.39 10.69
C HIS A 130 4.18 -4.47 9.67
N ARG A 131 5.48 -4.69 9.47
CA ARG A 131 5.99 -5.74 8.56
C ARG A 131 5.56 -7.15 8.95
N ASP A 132 5.37 -7.41 10.24
CA ASP A 132 4.82 -8.70 10.70
C ASP A 132 3.39 -8.94 10.20
N ASN A 133 2.64 -7.89 9.85
CA ASN A 133 1.33 -8.05 9.24
C ASN A 133 1.42 -8.66 7.83
N TYR A 134 2.60 -8.67 7.18
CA TYR A 134 2.77 -9.24 5.84
C TYR A 134 2.45 -10.75 5.79
N TYR A 135 2.61 -11.49 6.89
CA TYR A 135 2.17 -12.89 6.96
C TYR A 135 0.65 -13.07 6.93
N LEU A 136 -0.10 -12.02 7.24
CA LEU A 136 -1.56 -12.04 7.29
C LEU A 136 -2.18 -11.43 6.04
N LEU A 137 -1.39 -10.73 5.22
CA LEU A 137 -1.85 -10.08 3.99
C LEU A 137 -2.09 -11.13 2.91
N GLU A 138 -3.34 -11.50 2.66
CA GLU A 138 -3.65 -12.38 1.54
C GLU A 138 -3.66 -11.62 0.21
N ALA A 139 -4.37 -10.49 0.14
CA ALA A 139 -4.24 -9.53 -0.95
C ALA A 139 -4.30 -8.10 -0.38
N TYR A 140 -3.29 -7.29 -0.71
CA TYR A 140 -3.31 -5.86 -0.44
C TYR A 140 -3.67 -5.13 -1.73
N LEU A 141 -4.81 -4.45 -1.79
CA LEU A 141 -5.21 -3.67 -2.96
C LEU A 141 -5.31 -2.19 -2.55
N PRO A 142 -4.31 -1.36 -2.91
CA PRO A 142 -4.36 0.07 -2.62
C PRO A 142 -5.67 0.70 -3.10
N ASN A 143 -6.36 1.42 -2.20
CA ASN A 143 -7.58 2.17 -2.50
C ASN A 143 -8.77 1.35 -3.04
N ARG A 144 -8.76 0.03 -2.90
CA ARG A 144 -9.85 -0.87 -3.32
C ARG A 144 -10.11 -1.95 -2.27
N GLY A 145 -11.39 -2.22 -2.00
CA GLY A 145 -11.80 -3.27 -1.07
C GLY A 145 -13.14 -3.89 -1.45
N TRP A 146 -13.37 -5.14 -1.07
CA TRP A 146 -14.66 -5.80 -1.27
C TRP A 146 -15.63 -5.41 -0.15
N ASN A 147 -16.77 -4.81 -0.48
CA ASN A 147 -17.84 -4.58 0.47
C ASN A 147 -18.78 -5.80 0.50
N GLY A 148 -18.86 -6.47 1.65
CA GLY A 148 -19.71 -7.64 1.84
C GLY A 148 -21.20 -7.33 1.82
N ASP A 149 -21.60 -6.17 2.34
CA ASP A 149 -23.01 -5.76 2.49
C ASP A 149 -23.58 -5.31 1.14
N GLU A 150 -22.79 -4.59 0.35
CA GLU A 150 -23.19 -4.10 -0.98
C GLU A 150 -22.81 -5.06 -2.13
N ALA A 151 -22.15 -6.17 -1.80
CA ALA A 151 -21.66 -7.19 -2.74
C ALA A 151 -20.92 -6.60 -3.97
N ARG A 152 -20.08 -5.59 -3.74
CA ARG A 152 -19.32 -4.91 -4.80
C ARG A 152 -17.93 -4.47 -4.36
N TRP A 153 -17.08 -4.23 -5.34
CA TRP A 153 -15.81 -3.55 -5.15
C TRP A 153 -16.03 -2.06 -4.90
N MET A 154 -15.52 -1.55 -3.79
CA MET A 154 -15.49 -0.13 -3.50
C MET A 154 -14.10 0.43 -3.79
N TYR A 155 -14.09 1.67 -4.25
CA TYR A 155 -12.90 2.44 -4.54
C TYR A 155 -12.95 3.73 -3.75
N MET A 156 -11.78 4.26 -3.39
CA MET A 156 -11.69 5.63 -2.92
C MET A 156 -12.24 6.59 -4.00
N ASP A 157 -13.06 7.57 -3.62
CA ASP A 157 -13.61 8.55 -4.56
C ASP A 157 -12.46 9.25 -5.29
N ALA A 158 -12.53 9.31 -6.63
CA ALA A 158 -11.54 9.97 -7.46
C ALA A 158 -11.36 11.46 -7.08
N ARG A 159 -12.42 12.09 -6.58
CA ARG A 159 -12.44 13.51 -6.14
C ARG A 159 -11.84 13.73 -4.75
N GLN A 160 -11.45 12.68 -4.04
CA GLN A 160 -10.92 12.81 -2.68
C GLN A 160 -9.66 13.69 -2.63
N HIS A 161 -8.85 13.67 -3.69
CA HIS A 161 -7.70 14.57 -3.83
C HIS A 161 -8.13 16.04 -3.77
N ASP A 162 -9.11 16.44 -4.58
CA ASP A 162 -9.56 17.83 -4.67
C ASP A 162 -10.15 18.31 -3.34
N VAL A 163 -10.91 17.44 -2.67
CA VAL A 163 -11.47 17.71 -1.34
C VAL A 163 -10.36 17.92 -0.30
N ASP A 164 -9.33 17.07 -0.30
CA ASP A 164 -8.23 17.17 0.66
C ASP A 164 -7.36 18.41 0.40
N VAL A 165 -7.15 18.78 -0.87
CA VAL A 165 -6.42 20.01 -1.25
C VAL A 165 -7.19 21.25 -0.79
N ALA A 166 -8.50 21.31 -1.02
CA ALA A 166 -9.34 22.42 -0.57
C ALA A 166 -9.25 22.61 0.95
N ARG A 167 -9.35 21.52 1.72
CA ARG A 167 -9.22 21.54 3.19
C ARG A 167 -7.86 22.05 3.66
N LEU A 168 -6.77 21.68 2.98
CA LEU A 168 -5.43 22.18 3.30
C LEU A 168 -5.31 23.67 3.02
N ALA A 169 -5.86 24.15 1.89
CA ALA A 169 -5.85 25.56 1.55
C ALA A 169 -6.60 26.39 2.61
N GLU A 170 -7.80 25.95 3.01
CA GLU A 170 -8.56 26.58 4.09
C GLU A 170 -7.79 26.60 5.42
N TRP A 171 -7.15 25.49 5.78
CA TRP A 171 -6.34 25.42 7.00
C TRP A 171 -5.18 26.41 6.97
N TYR A 172 -4.49 26.52 5.84
CA TYR A 172 -3.36 27.44 5.67
C TYR A 172 -3.79 28.91 5.78
N GLU A 173 -4.93 29.27 5.17
CA GLU A 173 -5.48 30.63 5.29
C GLU A 173 -5.90 30.96 6.73
N ARG A 174 -6.49 30.00 7.46
CA ARG A 174 -6.77 30.17 8.90
C ARG A 174 -5.49 30.41 9.73
N GLN A 175 -4.41 29.68 9.44
CA GLN A 175 -3.13 29.85 10.13
C GLN A 175 -2.51 31.23 9.87
N LYS A 176 -2.54 31.71 8.63
CA LYS A 176 -2.08 33.08 8.30
C LYS A 176 -2.85 34.15 9.06
N GLN A 177 -4.17 34.02 9.14
CA GLN A 177 -5.01 34.98 9.85
C GLN A 177 -4.69 35.01 11.36
N GLN A 178 -4.47 33.84 11.96
CA GLN A 178 -4.09 33.72 13.37
C GLN A 178 -2.69 34.29 13.65
N ALA A 179 -1.73 34.03 12.76
CA ALA A 179 -0.38 34.57 12.86
C ALA A 179 -0.34 36.10 12.65
N GLY A 180 -1.13 36.63 11.71
CA GLY A 180 -1.26 38.08 11.49
C GLY A 180 -1.95 38.79 12.65
N ALA A 181 -2.96 38.17 13.26
CA ALA A 181 -3.66 38.70 14.42
C ALA A 181 -2.83 38.68 15.72
N GLN A 182 -1.77 37.88 15.80
CA GLN A 182 -0.83 37.86 16.95
C GLN A 182 0.27 38.91 16.87
N VAL A 183 0.48 39.53 15.71
CA VAL A 183 1.51 40.55 15.46
C VAL A 183 0.90 41.97 15.39
N SER A 184 -0.41 42.09 15.58
CA SER A 184 -1.19 43.33 15.62
C SER A 184 -1.58 43.68 17.05
#